data_AF-A0A7R9Y9U7-F1
#
_entry.id   AF-A0A7R9Y9U7-F1
#
_cell.length_a   1.000
_cell.length_b   1.000
_cell.length_c   1.000
_cell.angle_alpha   90.00
_cell.angle_beta   90.00
_cell.angle_gamma   90.00
#
_symmetry.space_group_name_H-M   'P 1'
#
loop_
_entity.id
_entity.type
_entity.pdbx_description
1 polymer ?
#
loop_
_entity_poly.entity_id
_entity_poly.type
_entity_poly.pdbx_seq_one_letter_code
_entity_poly.pdbx_strand_id
1 'polypeptide(L)'
;AASIVSSHYVERSYKIYVIGVPRWFTIVWAIVKPFLHENTRKKVNILGASFQEALHEHVDPANLPPDFGGTDTVELGKAPEEQLFLSHIEALNKEVPTERVPVEWPPRGPLDVEDTLAPARENE
;
A
#
# COMPACT_ATOMS: atom_id res chain seq x y z
N ALA A 1 9.21 9.21 1.42
CA ALA A 1 8.07 8.36 1.04
C ALA A 1 7.12 9.03 0.02
N ALA A 2 6.46 10.15 0.36
CA ALA A 2 5.47 10.79 -0.54
C ALA A 2 6.03 11.27 -1.90
N SER A 3 7.27 11.77 -1.94
CA SER A 3 7.90 12.24 -3.20
C SER A 3 8.16 11.11 -4.21
N ILE A 4 8.54 9.90 -3.76
CA ILE A 4 8.86 8.78 -4.66
C ILE A 4 7.60 8.29 -5.39
N VAL A 5 6.50 8.16 -4.64
CA VAL A 5 5.18 7.78 -5.19
C VAL A 5 4.68 8.84 -6.18
N SER A 6 4.85 10.12 -5.84
CA SER A 6 4.43 11.24 -6.68
C SER A 6 5.24 11.38 -7.98
N SER A 7 6.52 11.03 -7.99
CA SER A 7 7.41 11.27 -9.14
C SER A 7 7.45 10.11 -10.14
N HIS A 8 7.22 8.87 -9.69
CA HIS A 8 7.38 7.68 -10.55
C HIS A 8 6.09 6.86 -10.75
N TYR A 9 5.04 7.09 -9.97
CA TYR A 9 3.77 6.35 -10.04
C TYR A 9 2.56 7.29 -10.05
N VAL A 10 2.63 8.30 -10.92
CA VAL A 10 1.56 9.28 -11.13
C VAL A 10 0.25 8.54 -11.46
N GLU A 11 -0.82 8.90 -10.76
CA GLU A 11 -2.21 8.46 -11.02
C GLU A 11 -2.61 7.00 -10.75
N ARG A 12 -1.75 6.18 -10.12
CA ARG A 12 -2.08 4.77 -9.84
C ARG A 12 -3.24 4.52 -8.87
N SER A 13 -3.57 5.47 -8.00
CA SER A 13 -4.70 5.33 -7.07
C SER A 13 -6.01 5.72 -7.73
N TYR A 14 -7.01 4.85 -7.72
CA TYR A 14 -8.37 5.17 -8.21
C TYR A 14 -9.21 5.87 -7.13
N LYS A 15 -9.29 5.30 -5.93
CA LYS A 15 -9.94 5.88 -4.74
C LYS A 15 -9.13 5.60 -3.48
N ILE A 16 -9.23 6.50 -2.49
CA ILE A 16 -8.55 6.41 -1.19
C ILE A 16 -9.61 6.62 -0.10
N TYR A 17 -9.89 5.59 0.68
CA TYR A 17 -10.83 5.67 1.80
C TYR A 17 -10.10 5.80 3.14
N VAL A 18 -10.48 6.80 3.92
CA VAL A 18 -9.98 6.99 5.29
C VAL A 18 -11.14 6.71 6.24
N ILE A 19 -11.02 5.63 7.01
CA ILE A 19 -12.06 5.05 7.86
C ILE A 19 -11.55 4.89 9.29
N GLY A 20 -12.46 4.82 10.27
CA GLY A 20 -12.10 4.66 11.69
C GLY A 20 -11.41 5.90 12.30
N VAL A 21 -11.45 7.05 11.63
CA VAL A 21 -10.82 8.27 12.14
C VAL A 21 -11.75 9.06 13.07
N PRO A 22 -11.19 9.65 14.15
CA PRO A 22 -11.95 10.50 15.06
C PRO A 22 -12.37 11.81 14.38
N ARG A 23 -13.43 12.47 14.89
CA ARG A 23 -13.98 13.70 14.30
C ARG A 23 -12.95 14.82 14.08
N TRP A 24 -11.95 14.93 14.96
CA TRP A 24 -10.90 15.95 14.84
C TRP A 24 -9.98 15.74 13.63
N PHE A 25 -9.97 14.55 13.00
CA PHE A 25 -9.19 14.29 11.80
C PHE A 25 -9.55 15.24 10.64
N THR A 26 -10.79 15.72 10.60
CA THR A 26 -11.23 16.74 9.64
C THR A 26 -10.39 18.03 9.70
N ILE A 27 -9.91 18.40 10.89
CA ILE A 27 -9.05 19.58 11.10
C ILE A 27 -7.68 19.33 10.49
N VAL A 28 -7.07 18.18 10.75
CA VAL A 28 -5.78 17.80 10.15
C VAL A 28 -5.90 17.72 8.63
N TRP A 29 -6.97 17.12 8.12
CA TRP A 29 -7.21 17.07 6.68
C TRP A 29 -7.32 18.46 6.05
N ALA A 30 -7.95 19.43 6.72
CA ALA A 30 -8.03 20.81 6.23
C ALA A 30 -6.65 21.46 6.10
N ILE A 31 -5.69 21.11 6.99
CA ILE A 31 -4.31 21.58 6.93
C ILE A 31 -3.53 20.87 5.82
N VAL A 32 -3.74 19.57 5.62
CA VAL A 32 -3.00 18.76 4.64
C VAL A 32 -3.49 19.01 3.20
N LYS A 33 -4.79 19.19 3.01
CA LYS A 33 -5.43 19.30 1.69
C LYS A 33 -4.76 20.30 0.74
N PRO A 34 -4.36 21.53 1.13
CA PRO A 34 -3.69 22.49 0.25
C PRO A 34 -2.36 22.01 -0.35
N PHE A 35 -1.68 21.08 0.32
CA PHE A 35 -0.39 20.55 -0.13
C PHE A 35 -0.54 19.39 -1.14
N LEU A 36 -1.76 18.93 -1.39
CA LEU A 36 -2.05 17.81 -2.29
C LEU A 36 -2.49 18.31 -3.67
N HIS A 37 -2.02 17.64 -4.72
CA HIS A 37 -2.48 17.88 -6.08
C HIS A 37 -4.01 17.67 -6.21
N GLU A 38 -4.66 18.38 -7.14
CA GLU A 38 -6.11 18.31 -7.29
C GLU A 38 -6.64 16.90 -7.56
N ASN A 39 -5.95 16.13 -8.40
CA ASN A 39 -6.33 14.74 -8.69
C ASN A 39 -6.29 13.88 -7.42
N THR A 40 -5.29 14.05 -6.55
CA THR A 40 -5.20 13.33 -5.28
C THR A 40 -6.31 13.77 -4.32
N ARG A 41 -6.60 15.07 -4.24
CA ARG A 41 -7.66 15.62 -3.37
C ARG A 41 -9.04 15.05 -3.71
N LYS A 42 -9.34 14.88 -5.01
CA LYS A 42 -10.63 14.33 -5.50
C LYS A 42 -10.80 12.84 -5.19
N LYS A 43 -9.70 12.11 -4.99
CA LYS A 43 -9.69 10.66 -4.75
C LYS A 43 -9.83 10.29 -3.27
N VAL A 44 -9.61 11.23 -2.36
CA VAL A 44 -9.64 10.98 -0.91
C VAL A 44 -11.06 11.17 -0.35
N ASN A 45 -11.58 10.11 0.26
CA ASN A 45 -12.89 10.03 0.87
C ASN A 45 -12.72 9.71 2.35
N ILE A 46 -13.08 10.65 3.23
CA ILE A 46 -13.08 10.43 4.68
C ILE A 46 -14.48 9.97 5.06
N LEU A 47 -14.62 8.72 5.49
CA LEU A 47 -15.92 8.11 5.78
C LEU A 47 -16.18 8.03 7.29
N GLY A 48 -17.44 8.21 7.66
CA GLY A 48 -17.93 8.11 9.03
C GLY A 48 -18.40 6.70 9.39
N ALA A 49 -19.39 6.59 10.28
CA ALA A 49 -19.91 5.30 10.78
C ALA A 49 -20.48 4.40 9.67
N SER A 50 -21.11 4.97 8.64
CA SER A 50 -21.69 4.24 7.50
C SER A 50 -20.68 4.00 6.36
N PHE A 51 -19.44 3.65 6.68
CA PHE A 51 -18.37 3.52 5.68
C PHE A 51 -18.53 2.29 4.77
N GLN A 52 -19.19 1.24 5.26
CA GLN A 52 -19.31 -0.05 4.56
C GLN A 52 -20.03 0.08 3.21
N GLU A 53 -21.11 0.86 3.15
CA GLU A 53 -21.87 1.09 1.91
C GLU A 53 -21.01 1.71 0.80
N ALA A 54 -20.13 2.65 1.15
CA ALA A 54 -19.23 3.30 0.19
C ALA A 54 -18.11 2.36 -0.30
N LEU A 55 -17.69 1.41 0.54
CA LEU A 55 -16.73 0.37 0.14
C LEU A 55 -17.38 -0.62 -0.83
N HIS A 56 -18.60 -1.08 -0.54
CA HIS A 56 -19.33 -2.06 -1.37
C HIS A 56 -19.71 -1.54 -2.76
N GLU A 57 -19.78 -0.21 -2.96
CA GLU A 57 -19.96 0.38 -4.29
C GLU A 57 -18.77 0.07 -5.23
N HIS A 58 -17.58 -0.20 -4.67
CA HIS A 58 -16.34 -0.34 -5.45
C HIS A 58 -15.61 -1.66 -5.25
N VAL A 59 -15.89 -2.36 -4.15
CA VAL A 59 -15.20 -3.62 -3.79
C VAL A 59 -16.25 -4.64 -3.40
N ASP A 60 -16.19 -5.82 -4.02
CA ASP A 60 -17.04 -6.95 -3.67
C ASP A 60 -16.82 -7.33 -2.19
N PRO A 61 -17.90 -7.53 -1.40
CA PRO A 61 -17.78 -8.01 -0.02
C PRO A 61 -16.90 -9.26 0.15
N ALA A 62 -16.85 -10.15 -0.86
CA ALA A 62 -16.02 -11.34 -0.84
C ALA A 62 -14.50 -11.06 -0.87
N ASN A 63 -14.09 -9.83 -1.19
CA ASN A 63 -12.70 -9.38 -1.23
C ASN A 63 -12.35 -8.43 -0.08
N LEU A 64 -13.24 -8.30 0.91
CA LEU A 64 -13.04 -7.43 2.07
C LEU A 64 -13.06 -8.25 3.37
N PRO A 65 -12.16 -7.94 4.32
CA PRO A 65 -12.22 -8.52 5.66
C PRO A 65 -13.53 -8.16 6.42
N PRO A 66 -13.98 -9.00 7.37
CA PRO A 66 -15.14 -8.75 8.22
C PRO A 66 -15.09 -7.41 8.97
N ASP A 67 -13.90 -7.00 9.42
CA ASP A 67 -13.69 -5.71 10.11
C ASP A 67 -14.08 -4.50 9.24
N PHE A 68 -14.10 -4.68 7.91
CA PHE A 68 -14.49 -3.67 6.94
C PHE A 68 -15.86 -3.95 6.30
N GLY A 69 -16.64 -4.88 6.85
CA GLY A 69 -17.97 -5.24 6.37
C GLY A 69 -18.00 -6.20 5.19
N GLY A 70 -16.90 -6.92 4.94
CA GLY A 70 -16.89 -7.99 3.95
C GLY A 70 -17.09 -9.38 4.54
N THR A 71 -16.88 -10.39 3.71
CA THR A 71 -17.04 -11.82 4.04
C THR A 71 -15.74 -12.61 3.86
N ASP A 72 -14.63 -11.95 3.52
CA ASP A 72 -13.34 -12.60 3.33
C ASP A 72 -12.71 -12.99 4.68
N THR A 73 -12.66 -14.29 4.96
CA THR A 73 -12.09 -14.83 6.19
C THR A 73 -10.66 -15.33 6.03
N VAL A 74 -10.07 -15.15 4.85
CA VAL A 74 -8.70 -15.60 4.57
C VAL A 74 -7.71 -14.72 5.35
N GLU A 75 -6.79 -15.38 6.05
CA GLU A 75 -5.73 -14.69 6.79
C GLU A 75 -4.76 -13.99 5.83
N LEU A 76 -4.20 -12.86 6.28
CA LEU A 76 -3.17 -12.13 5.55
C LEU A 76 -2.00 -13.07 5.21
N GLY A 77 -1.60 -13.12 3.94
CA GLY A 77 -0.52 -14.02 3.49
C GLY A 77 -0.99 -15.40 3.04
N LYS A 78 -2.28 -15.72 3.16
CA LYS A 78 -2.83 -17.07 2.90
C LYS A 78 -3.75 -17.16 1.69
N ALA A 79 -3.97 -16.06 0.96
CA ALA A 79 -4.76 -16.06 -0.27
C ALA A 79 -4.21 -17.09 -1.28
N PRO A 80 -5.07 -17.85 -1.97
CA PRO A 80 -4.63 -18.84 -2.96
C PRO A 80 -3.69 -18.24 -4.02
N GLU A 81 -4.01 -17.04 -4.50
CA GLU A 81 -3.21 -16.31 -5.50
C GLU A 81 -1.83 -15.95 -4.96
N GLU A 82 -1.73 -15.56 -3.69
CA GLU A 82 -0.47 -15.27 -3.03
C GLU A 82 0.38 -16.53 -2.85
N GLN A 83 -0.23 -17.65 -2.47
CA GLN A 83 0.46 -18.94 -2.38
C GLN A 83 0.96 -19.44 -3.75
N LEU A 84 0.17 -19.22 -4.80
CA LEU A 84 0.58 -19.50 -6.18
C LEU A 84 1.77 -18.63 -6.59
N PHE A 85 1.71 -17.33 -6.29
CA PHE A 85 2.80 -16.40 -6.57
C PHE A 85 4.09 -16.79 -5.83
N LEU A 86 3.99 -17.10 -4.54
CA LEU A 86 5.13 -17.51 -3.71
C LEU A 86 5.75 -18.82 -4.21
N SER A 87 4.93 -19.84 -4.50
CA SER A 87 5.45 -21.11 -5.02
C SER A 87 6.09 -20.97 -6.40
N HIS A 88 5.55 -20.07 -7.25
CA HIS A 88 6.15 -19.72 -8.53
C HIS A 88 7.52 -19.03 -8.36
N ILE A 89 7.64 -18.05 -7.46
CA ILE A 89 8.91 -17.39 -7.14
C ILE A 89 9.93 -18.40 -6.59
N GLU A 90 9.51 -19.28 -5.69
CA GLU A 90 10.37 -20.32 -5.14
C GLU A 90 10.89 -21.30 -6.21
N ALA A 91 10.09 -21.58 -7.24
CA ALA A 91 10.53 -22.38 -8.37
C ALA A 91 11.59 -21.63 -9.21
N LEU A 92 11.34 -20.37 -9.56
CA LEU A 92 12.28 -19.55 -10.34
C LEU A 92 13.62 -19.34 -9.61
N ASN A 93 13.58 -19.10 -8.30
CA ASN A 93 14.79 -18.91 -7.49
C ASN A 93 15.65 -20.17 -7.36
N LYS A 94 15.13 -21.36 -7.70
CA LYS A 94 15.92 -22.60 -7.75
C LYS A 94 16.70 -22.73 -9.06
N GLU A 95 16.21 -22.14 -10.13
CA GLU A 95 16.82 -22.23 -11.47
C GLU A 95 17.95 -21.20 -11.68
N VAL A 96 17.91 -20.09 -10.94
CA VAL A 96 18.97 -19.09 -10.92
C VAL A 96 19.80 -19.26 -9.65
N PRO A 97 21.13 -19.51 -9.71
CA PRO A 97 22.01 -19.48 -8.54
C PRO A 97 22.05 -18.05 -7.99
N THR A 98 21.05 -17.69 -7.21
CA THR A 98 21.00 -16.43 -6.49
C THR A 98 21.82 -16.63 -5.23
N GLU A 99 23.01 -16.01 -5.20
CA GLU A 99 23.72 -15.83 -3.95
C GLU A 99 22.79 -15.07 -3.01
N ARG A 100 22.33 -15.75 -1.96
CA ARG A 100 21.45 -15.14 -0.96
C ARG A 100 22.27 -14.11 -0.22
N VAL A 101 22.26 -12.87 -0.70
CA VAL A 101 22.72 -11.74 0.10
C VAL A 101 21.79 -11.70 1.31
N PRO A 102 22.31 -11.88 2.54
CA PRO A 102 21.49 -11.73 3.73
C PRO A 102 20.87 -10.34 3.67
N VAL A 103 19.54 -10.26 3.62
CA VAL A 103 18.86 -8.98 3.77
C VAL A 103 19.03 -8.60 5.24
N GLU A 104 20.14 -7.92 5.55
CA GLU A 104 20.25 -7.16 6.79
C GLU A 104 19.19 -6.07 6.71
N TRP A 105 18.07 -6.33 7.37
CA TRP A 105 17.09 -5.29 7.61
C TRP A 105 17.82 -4.17 8.35
N PRO A 106 17.86 -2.92 7.83
CA PRO A 106 18.47 -1.84 8.58
C PRO A 106 17.78 -1.78 9.95
N PRO A 107 18.54 -1.62 11.05
CA PRO A 107 17.94 -1.48 12.36
C PRO A 107 16.82 -0.44 12.28
N ARG A 108 15.67 -0.70 12.90
CA ARG A 108 14.52 0.24 12.92
C ARG A 108 14.94 1.53 13.63
N GLY A 109 15.62 2.40 12.90
CA GLY A 109 16.01 3.76 13.24
C GLY A 109 15.49 4.71 12.15
N PRO A 110 15.74 6.03 12.29
CA PRO A 110 15.40 6.99 11.25
C PRO A 110 16.03 6.54 9.93
N LEU A 111 15.21 6.43 8.89
CA LEU A 111 15.71 6.11 7.55
C LEU A 111 16.56 7.28 7.06
N ASP A 112 17.88 7.12 7.08
CA ASP A 112 18.79 8.07 6.43
C ASP A 112 18.61 7.94 4.92
N VAL A 113 18.00 8.98 4.34
CA VAL A 113 17.51 9.00 2.96
C VAL A 113 18.67 8.94 1.95
N GLU A 114 19.88 9.29 2.38
CA GLU A 114 21.09 9.30 1.55
C GLU A 114 21.58 7.89 1.18
N ASP A 115 21.37 6.87 2.03
CA ASP A 115 21.81 5.49 1.75
C ASP A 115 20.99 4.80 0.66
N THR A 116 19.74 5.23 0.45
CA THR A 116 18.87 4.68 -0.61
C THR A 116 19.16 5.20 -2.02
N LEU A 117 20.08 6.16 -2.18
CA LEU A 117 20.42 6.79 -3.46
C LEU A 117 21.74 6.31 -4.06
N ALA A 118 22.36 5.25 -3.54
CA ALA A 118 23.49 4.63 -4.20
C ALA A 118 23.08 4.24 -5.65
N PRO A 119 23.80 4.69 -6.69
CA PRO A 119 23.40 4.45 -8.07
C PRO A 119 23.32 2.94 -8.28
N ALA A 120 22.17 2.48 -8.77
CA ALA A 120 21.99 1.11 -9.23
C ALA A 120 23.17 0.78 -10.14
N ARG A 121 23.97 -0.21 -9.73
CA ARG A 121 25.19 -0.56 -10.45
C ARG A 121 24.83 -0.89 -11.90
N GLU A 122 25.24 -0.02 -12.81
CA GLU A 122 25.31 -0.30 -14.25
C GLU A 122 26.32 -1.42 -14.44
N ASN A 123 25.84 -2.64 -14.69
CA ASN A 123 26.69 -3.66 -15.28
C ASN A 123 25.84 -4.54 -16.23
N GLU A 124 26.02 -4.24 -17.51
CA GLU A 124 26.38 -5.15 -18.63
C GLU A 124 25.79 -6.56 -18.67
#